data_AF-A0A8H6SRQ5-F1
#
_entry.id   AF-A0A8H6SRQ5-F1
#
_cell.length_a   1.000
_cell.length_b   1.000
_cell.length_c   1.000
_cell.angle_alpha   90.00
_cell.angle_beta   90.00
_cell.angle_gamma   90.00
#
_symmetry.space_group_name_H-M   'P 1'
#
loop_
_entity.id
_entity.type
_entity.pdbx_description
1 polymer ?
#
loop_
_entity_poly.entity_id
_entity_poly.type
_entity_poly.pdbx_seq_one_letter_code
_entity_poly.pdbx_strand_id
1 'polypeptide(L)'
;MQQLKDWLADKNKANPYMIAGGKNAGPSEAQVAAELKRAEVNEAREGRGDFLDGATTATAFVKALLHLEDMKRRIKNEIRGSTTLSAERSVQIEELRVSFFKKLKMIQKQQDVFMPGVETLRVAEEACRDSDRPPTKAEDVKLWLPSDLTEAQRGRASRAALSTVEAKLREAQCGDALSQIRSLLYTKTHLIHHRNANAVGQRASTRSSTLISRVTDQIRREAFKYRQARAALTRLMGPQHRPDLATLEDSDLNVRAEEESDAGARLRLGRRAWQQRVECGREVVPEIAAGLKAYAKAPGGGTQVDSRALCGGVD
;
A
#
# COMPACT_ATOMS: atom_id res chain seq x y z
N MET A 1 22.30 0.48 5.76
CA MET A 1 22.67 1.64 4.89
C MET A 1 23.96 1.42 4.10
N GLN A 2 25.00 0.81 4.67
CA GLN A 2 26.27 0.55 3.97
C GLN A 2 26.12 -0.38 2.75
N GLN A 3 25.37 -1.48 2.92
CA GLN A 3 25.11 -2.47 1.87
C GLN A 3 24.48 -1.88 0.58
N LEU A 4 23.61 -0.87 0.69
CA LEU A 4 23.02 -0.21 -0.48
C LEU A 4 24.05 0.62 -1.23
N LYS A 5 24.91 1.36 -0.53
CA LYS A 5 25.99 2.13 -1.16
C LYS A 5 26.99 1.23 -1.86
N ASP A 6 27.34 0.12 -1.21
CA ASP A 6 28.28 -0.86 -1.76
C ASP A 6 27.73 -1.52 -3.03
N TRP A 7 26.44 -1.87 -3.05
CA TRP A 7 25.77 -2.42 -4.24
C TRP A 7 25.54 -1.38 -5.35
N LEU A 8 25.33 -0.12 -5.00
CA LEU A 8 25.24 0.96 -6.00
C LEU A 8 26.60 1.19 -6.68
N ALA A 9 27.72 1.05 -5.94
CA ALA A 9 29.07 1.16 -6.47
C ALA A 9 29.50 -0.09 -7.28
N ASP A 10 29.09 -1.28 -6.84
CA ASP A 10 29.42 -2.56 -7.49
C ASP A 10 28.17 -3.47 -7.56
N LYS A 11 27.66 -3.67 -8.79
CA LYS A 11 26.47 -4.48 -9.04
C LYS A 11 26.65 -5.97 -8.78
N ASN A 12 27.89 -6.45 -8.63
CA ASN A 12 28.19 -7.85 -8.31
C ASN A 12 28.01 -8.18 -6.81
N LYS A 13 27.90 -7.16 -5.95
CA LYS A 13 27.64 -7.38 -4.52
C LYS A 13 26.20 -7.80 -4.26
N ALA A 14 25.93 -8.32 -3.06
CA ALA A 14 24.59 -8.78 -2.67
C ALA A 14 23.54 -7.67 -2.81
N ASN A 15 22.54 -7.90 -3.68
CA ASN A 15 21.49 -6.93 -3.95
C ASN A 15 20.64 -6.70 -2.69
N PRO A 16 20.62 -5.48 -2.10
CA PRO A 16 19.90 -5.17 -0.87
C PRO A 16 18.37 -5.23 -1.03
N TYR A 17 17.87 -5.21 -2.27
CA TYR A 17 16.45 -5.34 -2.57
C TYR A 17 16.00 -6.81 -2.67
N MET A 18 16.94 -7.75 -2.75
CA MET A 18 16.66 -9.17 -2.65
C MET A 18 16.72 -9.59 -1.18
N ILE A 19 15.71 -10.32 -0.70
CA ILE A 19 15.74 -10.84 0.67
C ILE A 19 16.85 -11.88 0.76
N ALA A 20 17.69 -11.80 1.80
CA ALA A 20 18.68 -12.84 2.09
C ALA A 20 17.94 -14.19 2.24
N GLY A 21 18.24 -15.15 1.36
CA GLY A 21 17.51 -16.42 1.26
C GLY A 21 16.59 -16.56 0.03
N GLY A 22 16.32 -15.48 -0.73
CA GLY A 22 15.54 -15.54 -1.97
C GLY A 22 14.12 -16.07 -1.74
N LYS A 23 13.78 -17.22 -2.37
CA LYS A 23 12.51 -17.94 -2.14
C LYS A 23 12.36 -18.52 -0.72
N ASN A 24 13.40 -18.43 0.11
CA ASN A 24 13.48 -18.99 1.46
C ASN A 24 13.36 -17.92 2.56
N ALA A 25 12.91 -16.70 2.21
CA ALA A 25 12.71 -15.58 3.14
C ALA A 25 11.60 -15.80 4.19
N GLY A 26 10.93 -16.95 4.14
CA GLY A 26 9.72 -17.28 4.87
C GLY A 26 8.69 -17.89 3.91
N PRO A 27 7.75 -18.71 4.41
CA PRO A 27 6.73 -19.30 3.56
C PRO A 27 5.78 -18.21 3.05
N SER A 28 5.43 -18.25 1.76
CA SER A 28 4.46 -17.33 1.18
C SER A 28 3.04 -17.56 1.72
N GLU A 29 2.14 -16.59 1.56
CA GLU A 29 0.73 -16.72 1.93
C GLU A 29 0.10 -17.98 1.31
N ALA A 30 0.46 -18.30 0.07
CA ALA A 30 -0.01 -19.50 -0.62
C ALA A 30 0.55 -20.80 0.00
N GLN A 31 1.82 -20.80 0.41
CA GLN A 31 2.46 -21.95 1.07
C GLN A 31 1.86 -22.17 2.46
N VAL A 32 1.75 -21.13 3.29
CA VAL A 32 1.13 -21.22 4.62
C VAL A 32 -0.32 -21.68 4.52
N ALA A 33 -1.09 -21.13 3.58
CA ALA A 33 -2.47 -21.59 3.37
C ALA A 33 -2.55 -23.06 2.93
N ALA A 34 -1.61 -23.55 2.11
CA ALA A 34 -1.56 -24.94 1.70
C ALA A 34 -1.17 -25.87 2.87
N GLU A 35 -0.22 -25.45 3.70
CA GLU A 35 0.19 -26.18 4.91
C GLU A 35 -0.95 -26.27 5.92
N LEU A 36 -1.64 -25.16 6.20
CA LEU A 36 -2.78 -25.14 7.11
C LEU A 36 -3.92 -26.03 6.60
N LYS A 37 -4.25 -25.93 5.31
CA LYS A 37 -5.27 -26.81 4.70
C LYS A 37 -4.88 -28.28 4.78
N ARG A 38 -3.60 -28.62 4.57
CA ARG A 38 -3.11 -30.01 4.70
C ARG A 38 -3.22 -30.50 6.14
N ALA A 39 -2.87 -29.67 7.12
CA ALA A 39 -3.01 -29.99 8.54
C ALA A 39 -4.47 -30.26 8.91
N GLU A 40 -5.39 -29.38 8.49
CA GLU A 40 -6.83 -29.57 8.75
C GLU A 40 -7.39 -30.85 8.11
N VAL A 41 -6.96 -31.18 6.88
CA VAL A 41 -7.35 -32.44 6.22
C VAL A 41 -6.77 -33.66 6.96
N ASN A 42 -5.55 -33.56 7.50
CA ASN A 42 -4.96 -34.64 8.28
C ASN A 42 -5.70 -34.85 9.60
N GLU A 43 -6.02 -33.77 10.31
CA GLU A 43 -6.86 -33.82 11.51
C GLU A 43 -8.25 -34.41 11.22
N ALA A 44 -8.82 -34.13 10.04
CA ALA A 44 -10.04 -34.77 9.55
C ALA A 44 -9.93 -36.29 9.49
N ARG A 45 -8.85 -36.79 8.89
CA ARG A 45 -8.59 -38.22 8.73
C ARG A 45 -8.40 -38.91 10.07
N GLU A 46 -7.85 -38.19 11.04
CA GLU A 46 -7.63 -38.65 12.40
C GLU A 46 -8.87 -38.52 13.31
N GLY A 47 -10.02 -38.08 12.77
CA GLY A 47 -11.27 -37.94 13.51
C GLY A 47 -11.31 -36.75 14.48
N ARG A 48 -10.31 -35.87 14.43
CA ARG A 48 -10.21 -34.64 15.25
C ARG A 48 -10.59 -33.37 14.49
N GLY A 49 -10.83 -33.49 13.18
CA GLY A 49 -11.12 -32.36 12.31
C GLY A 49 -12.49 -31.75 12.56
N ASP A 50 -12.49 -30.46 12.83
CA ASP A 50 -13.69 -29.66 13.06
C ASP A 50 -14.26 -29.14 11.72
N PHE A 51 -14.88 -30.03 10.95
CA PHE A 51 -15.60 -29.68 9.72
C PHE A 51 -17.04 -29.36 10.06
N LEU A 52 -17.29 -28.12 10.50
CA LEU A 52 -18.61 -27.70 10.97
C LEU A 52 -19.73 -27.83 9.92
N ASP A 53 -19.40 -27.78 8.63
CA ASP A 53 -20.38 -27.86 7.52
C ASP A 53 -20.03 -28.95 6.49
N GLY A 54 -19.04 -29.81 6.79
CA GLY A 54 -18.54 -30.84 5.86
C GLY A 54 -17.87 -30.32 4.55
N ALA A 55 -18.11 -29.06 4.17
CA ALA A 55 -17.75 -28.49 2.88
C ALA A 55 -16.59 -27.46 2.94
N THR A 56 -16.41 -26.77 4.07
CA THR A 56 -15.44 -25.66 4.17
C THR A 56 -14.57 -25.80 5.41
N THR A 57 -13.26 -25.57 5.25
CA THR A 57 -12.28 -25.60 6.33
C THR A 57 -12.04 -24.21 6.93
N ALA A 58 -11.60 -24.13 8.19
CA ALA A 58 -11.35 -22.87 8.89
C ALA A 58 -10.37 -21.95 8.11
N THR A 59 -9.31 -22.52 7.53
CA THR A 59 -8.37 -21.78 6.67
C THR A 59 -9.05 -21.22 5.42
N ALA A 60 -9.94 -21.98 4.78
CA ALA A 60 -10.67 -21.51 3.61
C ALA A 60 -11.63 -20.37 3.96
N PHE A 61 -12.29 -20.45 5.12
CA PHE A 61 -13.16 -19.40 5.63
C PHE A 61 -12.38 -18.11 5.93
N VAL A 62 -11.29 -18.18 6.70
CA VAL A 62 -10.45 -17.01 7.00
C VAL A 62 -9.90 -16.40 5.72
N LYS A 63 -9.42 -17.21 4.77
CA LYS A 63 -8.96 -16.72 3.47
C LYS A 63 -10.08 -16.03 2.68
N ALA A 64 -11.32 -16.50 2.77
CA ALA A 64 -12.47 -15.84 2.14
C ALA A 64 -12.77 -14.47 2.77
N LEU A 65 -12.65 -14.33 4.10
CA LEU A 65 -12.75 -13.05 4.80
C LEU A 65 -11.63 -12.07 4.38
N LEU A 66 -10.38 -12.53 4.29
CA LEU A 66 -9.25 -11.74 3.82
C LEU A 66 -9.43 -11.28 2.37
N HIS A 67 -10.02 -12.13 1.53
CA HIS A 67 -10.38 -11.77 0.16
C HIS A 67 -11.48 -10.68 0.11
N LEU A 68 -12.47 -10.69 1.02
CA LEU A 68 -13.44 -9.60 1.12
C LEU A 68 -12.77 -8.28 1.51
N GLU A 69 -11.79 -8.32 2.41
CA GLU A 69 -11.00 -7.16 2.79
C GLU A 69 -10.21 -6.60 1.59
N ASP A 70 -9.61 -7.47 0.76
CA ASP A 70 -8.98 -7.08 -0.51
C ASP A 70 -9.98 -6.42 -1.49
N MET A 71 -11.19 -6.97 -1.60
CA MET A 71 -12.24 -6.38 -2.44
C MET A 71 -12.64 -4.98 -1.96
N LYS A 72 -12.82 -4.78 -0.64
CA LYS A 72 -13.09 -3.45 -0.07
C LYS A 72 -11.97 -2.47 -0.39
N ARG A 73 -10.71 -2.90 -0.26
CA ARG A 73 -9.54 -2.08 -0.58
C ARG A 73 -9.49 -1.70 -2.05
N ARG A 74 -9.81 -2.64 -2.95
CA ARG A 74 -9.91 -2.38 -4.38
C ARG A 74 -10.96 -1.29 -4.65
N ILE A 75 -12.16 -1.43 -4.10
CA ILE A 75 -13.23 -0.43 -4.25
C ILE A 75 -12.77 0.94 -3.73
N LYS A 76 -12.16 1.02 -2.53
CA LYS A 76 -11.62 2.29 -2.00
C LYS A 76 -10.57 2.93 -2.90
N ASN A 77 -9.71 2.12 -3.53
CA ASN A 77 -8.69 2.61 -4.45
C ASN A 77 -9.29 3.14 -5.75
N GLU A 78 -10.28 2.46 -6.33
CA GLU A 78 -11.00 2.93 -7.52
C GLU A 78 -11.73 4.26 -7.25
N ILE A 79 -12.34 4.40 -6.08
CA ILE A 79 -13.00 5.65 -5.66
C ILE A 79 -11.98 6.80 -5.53
N ARG A 80 -10.84 6.56 -4.86
CA ARG A 80 -9.80 7.59 -4.67
C ARG A 80 -9.11 8.00 -5.97
N GLY A 81 -8.97 7.08 -6.92
CA GLY A 81 -8.34 7.34 -8.22
C GLY A 81 -9.19 8.20 -9.18
N SER A 82 -10.42 8.55 -8.80
CA SER A 82 -11.37 9.24 -9.67
C SER A 82 -11.54 10.72 -9.27
N THR A 83 -10.75 11.60 -9.88
CA THR A 83 -10.95 13.06 -9.76
C THR A 83 -12.19 13.55 -10.54
N THR A 84 -12.60 12.80 -11.58
CA THR A 84 -13.86 12.99 -12.32
C THR A 84 -14.46 11.61 -12.62
N LEU A 85 -15.64 11.32 -12.04
CA LEU A 85 -16.35 10.06 -12.25
C LEU A 85 -16.94 10.05 -13.66
N SER A 86 -16.20 9.50 -14.63
CA SER A 86 -16.78 9.11 -15.92
C SER A 86 -17.91 8.11 -15.67
N ALA A 87 -19.02 8.21 -16.41
CA ALA A 87 -20.19 7.35 -16.26
C ALA A 87 -19.82 5.84 -16.32
N GLU A 88 -18.87 5.47 -17.17
CA GLU A 88 -18.35 4.11 -17.27
C GLU A 88 -17.70 3.62 -15.97
N ARG A 89 -16.94 4.49 -15.28
CA ARG A 89 -16.26 4.16 -14.03
C ARG A 89 -17.23 4.05 -12.86
N SER A 90 -18.28 4.87 -12.83
CA SER A 90 -19.33 4.72 -11.82
C SER A 90 -20.03 3.37 -11.94
N VAL A 91 -20.31 2.91 -13.17
CA VAL A 91 -20.90 1.57 -13.40
C VAL A 91 -19.96 0.49 -12.89
N GLN A 92 -18.66 0.56 -13.19
CA GLN A 92 -17.66 -0.39 -12.70
C GLN A 92 -17.59 -0.44 -11.16
N ILE A 93 -17.65 0.72 -10.49
CA ILE A 93 -17.66 0.79 -9.02
C ILE A 93 -18.92 0.10 -8.47
N GLU A 94 -20.09 0.35 -9.07
CA GLU A 94 -21.33 -0.30 -8.65
C GLU A 94 -21.32 -1.81 -8.88
N GLU A 95 -20.79 -2.29 -10.00
CA GLU A 95 -20.60 -3.72 -10.25
C GLU A 95 -19.70 -4.37 -9.18
N LEU A 96 -18.61 -3.70 -8.81
CA LEU A 96 -17.73 -4.16 -7.73
C LEU A 96 -18.49 -4.19 -6.39
N ARG A 97 -19.30 -3.17 -6.07
CA ARG A 97 -20.13 -3.13 -4.85
C ARG A 97 -21.15 -4.27 -4.82
N VAL A 98 -21.86 -4.52 -5.93
CA VAL A 98 -22.83 -5.63 -6.03
C VAL A 98 -22.13 -6.98 -5.86
N SER A 99 -20.96 -7.17 -6.50
CA SER A 99 -20.18 -8.40 -6.36
C SER A 99 -19.70 -8.63 -4.93
N PHE A 100 -19.34 -7.55 -4.22
CA PHE A 100 -18.95 -7.58 -2.81
C PHE A 100 -20.12 -8.02 -1.93
N PHE A 101 -21.30 -7.39 -2.07
CA PHE A 101 -22.47 -7.74 -1.25
C PHE A 101 -22.94 -9.19 -1.47
N LYS A 102 -22.87 -9.69 -2.71
CA LYS A 102 -23.18 -11.11 -3.01
C LYS A 102 -22.24 -12.06 -2.26
N LYS A 103 -20.93 -11.78 -2.29
CA LYS A 103 -19.93 -12.59 -1.57
C LYS A 103 -20.04 -12.45 -0.05
N LEU A 104 -20.33 -11.24 0.43
CA LEU A 104 -20.53 -10.96 1.85
C LEU A 104 -21.68 -11.82 2.41
N LYS A 105 -22.84 -11.86 1.73
CA LYS A 105 -23.97 -12.69 2.17
C LYS A 105 -23.62 -14.18 2.22
N MET A 106 -22.81 -14.68 1.29
CA MET A 106 -22.35 -16.08 1.31
C MET A 106 -21.44 -16.36 2.52
N ILE A 107 -20.48 -15.46 2.76
CA ILE A 107 -19.51 -15.63 3.85
C ILE A 107 -20.16 -15.42 5.21
N GLN A 108 -21.16 -14.55 5.33
CA GLN A 108 -21.94 -14.37 6.56
C GLN A 108 -22.62 -15.68 7.01
N LYS A 109 -23.19 -16.46 6.09
CA LYS A 109 -23.75 -17.78 6.44
C LYS A 109 -22.69 -18.72 7.04
N GLN A 110 -21.47 -18.67 6.50
CA GLN A 110 -20.35 -19.45 7.04
C GLN A 110 -19.86 -18.87 8.38
N GLN A 111 -19.88 -17.54 8.52
CA GLN A 111 -19.52 -16.82 9.74
C GLN A 111 -20.44 -17.17 10.90
N ASP A 112 -21.75 -17.35 10.66
CA ASP A 112 -22.71 -17.75 11.70
C ASP A 112 -22.38 -19.14 12.26
N VAL A 113 -21.76 -20.01 11.45
CA VAL A 113 -21.32 -21.35 11.87
C VAL A 113 -19.97 -21.32 12.58
N PHE A 114 -18.97 -20.65 12.00
CA PHE A 114 -17.61 -20.57 12.55
C PHE A 114 -17.48 -19.60 13.75
N MET A 115 -18.34 -18.60 13.81
CA MET A 115 -18.31 -17.49 14.77
C MET A 115 -19.73 -17.11 15.23
N PRO A 116 -20.43 -18.00 15.97
CA PRO A 116 -21.86 -17.84 16.28
C PRO A 116 -22.20 -16.58 17.08
N GLY A 117 -21.27 -16.04 17.86
CA GLY A 117 -21.51 -14.80 18.60
C GLY A 117 -21.42 -13.53 17.75
N VAL A 118 -20.90 -13.60 16.52
CA VAL A 118 -20.81 -12.43 15.63
C VAL A 118 -22.20 -11.96 15.20
N GLU A 119 -23.17 -12.86 15.09
CA GLU A 119 -24.54 -12.47 14.72
C GLU A 119 -25.14 -11.50 15.71
N THR A 120 -24.99 -11.79 17.00
CA THR A 120 -25.48 -10.90 18.06
C THR A 120 -24.81 -9.52 18.01
N LEU A 121 -23.52 -9.46 17.65
CA LEU A 121 -22.78 -8.21 17.49
C LEU A 121 -23.26 -7.42 16.26
N ARG A 122 -23.55 -8.12 15.15
CA ARG A 122 -24.08 -7.51 13.92
C ARG A 122 -25.46 -6.91 14.13
N VAL A 123 -26.35 -7.65 14.80
CA VAL A 123 -27.70 -7.17 15.15
C VAL A 123 -27.63 -5.98 16.11
N ALA A 124 -26.74 -6.02 17.11
CA ALA A 124 -26.55 -4.90 18.03
C ALA A 124 -26.02 -3.65 17.32
N GLU A 125 -25.09 -3.79 16.36
CA GLU A 125 -24.57 -2.68 15.55
C GLU A 125 -25.68 -2.05 14.68
N GLU A 126 -26.52 -2.88 14.04
CA GLU A 126 -27.64 -2.38 13.23
C GLU A 126 -28.75 -1.76 14.09
N ALA A 127 -29.00 -2.27 15.29
CA ALA A 127 -29.99 -1.70 16.22
C ALA A 127 -29.58 -0.31 16.74
N CYS A 128 -28.28 -0.05 16.87
CA CYS A 128 -27.75 1.28 17.22
C CYS A 128 -27.64 2.22 16.01
N ARG A 129 -27.96 1.74 14.81
CA ARG A 129 -27.87 2.56 13.60
C ARG A 129 -29.07 3.50 13.51
N ASP A 130 -28.75 4.76 13.27
CA ASP A 130 -29.73 5.81 12.96
C ASP A 130 -30.50 5.46 11.68
N SER A 131 -31.83 5.36 11.78
CA SER A 131 -32.72 4.97 10.68
C SER A 131 -32.71 5.95 9.52
N ASP A 132 -32.33 7.21 9.78
CA ASP A 132 -32.29 8.26 8.76
C ASP A 132 -31.00 8.21 7.93
N ARG A 133 -30.02 7.38 8.31
CA ARG A 133 -28.76 7.24 7.56
C ARG A 133 -28.90 6.29 6.39
N PRO A 134 -28.34 6.64 5.21
CA PRO A 134 -28.35 5.76 4.05
C PRO A 134 -27.62 4.42 4.34
N PRO A 135 -27.98 3.34 3.63
CA PRO A 135 -27.31 2.03 3.74
C PRO A 135 -25.79 2.14 3.71
N THR A 136 -25.13 1.41 4.60
CA THR A 136 -23.66 1.37 4.66
C THR A 136 -23.10 0.92 3.31
N LYS A 137 -22.22 1.76 2.73
CA LYS A 137 -21.57 1.46 1.46
C LYS A 137 -20.62 0.28 1.61
N ALA A 138 -20.44 -0.50 0.54
CA ALA A 138 -19.62 -1.73 0.54
C ALA A 138 -18.22 -1.53 1.14
N GLU A 139 -17.59 -0.40 0.83
CA GLU A 139 -16.26 -0.04 1.31
C GLU A 139 -16.17 0.18 2.84
N ASP A 140 -17.27 0.45 3.52
CA ASP A 140 -17.31 0.78 4.95
C ASP A 140 -17.98 -0.29 5.81
N VAL A 141 -18.58 -1.31 5.20
CA VAL A 141 -19.18 -2.45 5.91
C VAL A 141 -18.14 -3.17 6.78
N LYS A 142 -18.41 -3.32 8.08
CA LYS A 142 -17.56 -4.07 8.99
C LYS A 142 -17.63 -5.58 8.67
N LEU A 143 -16.47 -6.21 8.48
CA LEU A 143 -16.36 -7.63 8.09
C LEU A 143 -16.35 -8.59 9.28
N TRP A 144 -16.11 -8.07 10.49
CA TRP A 144 -16.09 -8.85 11.73
C TRP A 144 -15.09 -10.02 11.69
N LEU A 145 -13.84 -9.75 11.28
CA LEU A 145 -12.77 -10.74 11.36
C LEU A 145 -12.43 -11.06 12.82
N PRO A 146 -11.81 -12.22 13.12
CA PRO A 146 -11.27 -12.48 14.46
C PRO A 146 -10.37 -11.33 14.96
N SER A 147 -9.56 -10.72 14.09
CA SER A 147 -8.74 -9.54 14.44
C SER A 147 -9.52 -8.25 14.75
N ASP A 148 -10.77 -8.15 14.31
CA ASP A 148 -11.64 -6.98 14.56
C ASP A 148 -12.37 -7.08 15.91
N LEU A 149 -12.42 -8.28 16.49
CA LEU A 149 -13.04 -8.53 17.78
C LEU A 149 -12.07 -8.20 18.92
N THR A 150 -12.60 -7.63 19.99
CA THR A 150 -11.86 -7.51 21.26
C THR A 150 -11.56 -8.89 21.84
N GLU A 151 -10.56 -8.99 22.70
CA GLU A 151 -10.18 -10.27 23.33
C GLU A 151 -11.35 -10.96 24.04
N ALA A 152 -12.15 -10.18 24.80
CA ALA A 152 -13.34 -10.68 25.47
C ALA A 152 -14.44 -11.14 24.49
N GLN A 153 -14.60 -10.45 23.35
CA GLN A 153 -15.53 -10.87 22.31
C GLN A 153 -15.04 -12.12 21.59
N ARG A 154 -13.74 -12.24 21.32
CA ARG A 154 -13.16 -13.44 20.67
C ARG A 154 -13.47 -14.69 21.47
N GLY A 155 -13.23 -14.69 22.78
CA GLY A 155 -13.49 -15.85 23.63
C GLY A 155 -14.96 -16.30 23.67
N ARG A 156 -15.91 -15.38 23.44
CA ARG A 156 -17.36 -15.68 23.44
C ARG A 156 -17.93 -15.96 22.05
N ALA A 157 -17.39 -15.29 21.02
CA ALA A 157 -18.01 -15.23 19.70
C ALA A 157 -17.25 -16.00 18.61
N SER A 158 -15.98 -16.36 18.85
CA SER A 158 -15.12 -17.00 17.86
C SER A 158 -14.40 -18.19 18.46
N ARG A 159 -14.14 -19.21 17.64
CA ARG A 159 -13.33 -20.36 18.05
C ARG A 159 -11.85 -19.98 18.10
N ALA A 160 -11.13 -20.43 19.13
CA ALA A 160 -9.72 -20.08 19.33
C ALA A 160 -8.83 -20.44 18.13
N ALA A 161 -9.13 -21.54 17.43
CA ALA A 161 -8.41 -21.98 16.23
C ALA A 161 -8.40 -20.92 15.11
N LEU A 162 -9.50 -20.17 14.93
CA LEU A 162 -9.62 -19.17 13.86
C LEU A 162 -8.65 -18.00 14.05
N SER A 163 -8.43 -17.57 15.30
CA SER A 163 -7.48 -16.50 15.62
C SER A 163 -6.05 -16.92 15.30
N THR A 164 -5.71 -18.20 15.52
CA THR A 164 -4.39 -18.76 15.22
C THR A 164 -4.17 -18.89 13.71
N VAL A 165 -5.19 -19.38 12.99
CA VAL A 165 -5.17 -19.47 11.52
C VAL A 165 -5.04 -18.08 10.90
N GLU A 166 -5.81 -17.10 11.37
CA GLU A 166 -5.70 -15.72 10.90
C GLU A 166 -4.31 -15.14 11.19
N ALA A 167 -3.78 -15.31 12.41
CA ALA A 167 -2.44 -14.81 12.75
C ALA A 167 -1.38 -15.33 11.76
N LYS A 168 -1.34 -16.65 11.51
CA LYS A 168 -0.39 -17.26 10.56
C LYS A 168 -0.55 -16.71 9.14
N LEU A 169 -1.77 -16.52 8.66
CA LEU A 169 -2.03 -15.92 7.35
C LEU A 169 -1.59 -14.44 7.30
N ARG A 170 -1.81 -13.68 8.37
CA ARG A 170 -1.37 -12.28 8.48
C ARG A 170 0.15 -12.14 8.50
N GLU A 171 0.86 -13.04 9.16
CA GLU A 171 2.32 -13.10 9.11
C GLU A 171 2.85 -13.31 7.69
N ALA A 172 2.28 -14.30 6.99
CA ALA A 172 2.64 -14.58 5.61
C ALA A 172 2.32 -13.40 4.69
N GLN A 173 1.16 -12.75 4.87
CA GLN A 173 0.79 -11.53 4.16
C GLN A 173 1.78 -10.39 4.38
N CYS A 174 2.29 -10.23 5.60
CA CYS A 174 3.30 -9.22 5.90
C CYS A 174 4.61 -9.51 5.16
N GLY A 175 5.07 -10.77 5.18
CA GLY A 175 6.26 -11.20 4.46
C GLY A 175 6.16 -10.97 2.95
N ASP A 176 5.06 -11.41 2.34
CA ASP A 176 4.81 -11.23 0.91
C ASP A 176 4.71 -9.76 0.51
N ALA A 177 3.99 -8.94 1.31
CA ALA A 177 3.88 -7.50 1.05
C ALA A 177 5.24 -6.80 1.13
N LEU A 178 6.08 -7.12 2.11
CA LEU A 178 7.44 -6.57 2.21
C LEU A 178 8.33 -7.01 1.03
N SER A 179 8.23 -8.26 0.60
CA SER A 179 8.93 -8.77 -0.59
C SER A 179 8.53 -8.01 -1.85
N GLN A 180 7.23 -7.79 -2.03
CA GLN A 180 6.68 -7.04 -3.15
C GLN A 180 7.10 -5.56 -3.11
N ILE A 181 7.08 -4.92 -1.94
CA ILE A 181 7.52 -3.52 -1.76
C ILE A 181 8.99 -3.37 -2.19
N ARG A 182 9.88 -4.26 -1.71
CA ARG A 182 11.31 -4.21 -2.10
C ARG A 182 11.50 -4.36 -3.61
N SER A 183 10.79 -5.30 -4.23
CA SER A 183 10.82 -5.54 -5.68
C SER A 183 10.34 -4.32 -6.47
N LEU A 184 9.27 -3.66 -5.99
CA LEU A 184 8.74 -2.44 -6.60
C LEU A 184 9.66 -1.24 -6.41
N LEU A 185 10.30 -1.09 -5.25
CA LEU A 185 11.30 -0.04 -4.99
C LEU A 185 12.51 -0.21 -5.92
N TYR A 186 12.98 -1.44 -6.12
CA TYR A 186 14.02 -1.73 -7.10
C TYR A 186 13.60 -1.33 -8.51
N THR A 187 12.39 -1.73 -8.92
CA THR A 187 11.82 -1.38 -10.23
C THR A 187 11.70 0.13 -10.41
N LYS A 188 11.23 0.86 -9.39
CA LYS A 188 11.13 2.31 -9.40
C LYS A 188 12.50 2.96 -9.57
N THR A 189 13.51 2.49 -8.84
CA THR A 189 14.89 2.96 -8.95
C THR A 189 15.42 2.79 -10.38
N HIS A 190 15.23 1.60 -10.96
CA HIS A 190 15.63 1.31 -12.34
C HIS A 190 14.91 2.22 -13.36
N LEU A 191 13.60 2.42 -13.21
CA LEU A 191 12.83 3.31 -14.09
C LEU A 191 13.31 4.76 -14.01
N ILE A 192 13.66 5.25 -12.82
CA ILE A 192 14.22 6.59 -12.63
C ILE A 192 15.57 6.71 -13.35
N HIS A 193 16.48 5.75 -13.17
CA HIS A 193 17.77 5.76 -13.85
C HIS A 193 17.61 5.71 -15.37
N HIS A 194 16.75 4.81 -15.88
CA HIS A 194 16.46 4.70 -17.30
C HIS A 194 15.87 6.00 -17.87
N ARG A 195 14.94 6.64 -17.15
CA ARG A 195 14.41 7.95 -17.54
C ARG A 195 15.53 8.98 -17.63
N ASN A 196 16.34 9.10 -16.58
CA ASN A 196 17.40 10.12 -16.53
C ASN A 196 18.47 9.93 -17.62
N ALA A 197 18.73 8.69 -18.04
CA ALA A 197 19.69 8.38 -19.10
C ALA A 197 19.11 8.55 -20.52
N ASN A 198 17.86 8.15 -20.74
CA ASN A 198 17.33 7.91 -22.09
C ASN A 198 16.15 8.82 -22.49
N ALA A 199 15.46 9.44 -21.52
CA ALA A 199 14.26 10.22 -21.84
C ALA A 199 14.63 11.64 -22.30
N VAL A 200 14.63 11.85 -23.62
CA VAL A 200 14.81 13.17 -24.23
C VAL A 200 13.47 13.68 -24.76
N GLY A 201 13.13 14.93 -24.42
CA GLY A 201 11.90 15.61 -24.86
C GLY A 201 10.65 15.31 -24.02
N GLN A 202 9.61 16.12 -24.25
CA GLN A 202 8.39 16.15 -23.42
C GLN A 202 7.65 14.80 -23.42
N ARG A 203 7.43 14.19 -24.59
CA ARG A 203 6.64 12.94 -24.70
C ARG A 203 7.26 11.78 -23.93
N ALA A 204 8.57 11.58 -24.08
CA ALA A 204 9.30 10.52 -23.39
C ALA A 204 9.35 10.75 -21.86
N SER A 205 9.50 12.01 -21.45
CA SER A 205 9.46 12.40 -20.03
C SER A 205 8.09 12.12 -19.42
N THR A 206 6.99 12.55 -20.06
CA THR A 206 5.64 12.27 -19.59
C THR A 206 5.35 10.77 -19.51
N ARG A 207 5.73 10.00 -20.53
CA ARG A 207 5.57 8.53 -20.51
C ARG A 207 6.34 7.89 -19.36
N SER A 208 7.57 8.31 -19.12
CA SER A 208 8.37 7.78 -18.01
C SER A 208 7.80 8.16 -16.65
N SER A 209 7.36 9.41 -16.49
CA SER A 209 6.72 9.90 -15.27
C SER A 209 5.40 9.17 -14.96
N THR A 210 4.56 8.89 -15.97
CA THR A 210 3.35 8.08 -15.78
C THR A 210 3.67 6.65 -15.35
N LEU A 211 4.70 6.01 -15.91
CA LEU A 211 5.14 4.68 -15.47
C LEU A 211 5.65 4.69 -14.02
N ILE A 212 6.47 5.69 -13.65
CA ILE A 212 6.96 5.85 -12.28
C ILE A 212 5.81 6.09 -11.30
N SER A 213 4.80 6.89 -11.68
CA SER A 213 3.60 7.12 -10.87
C SER A 213 2.85 5.80 -10.63
N ARG A 214 2.64 4.98 -11.67
CA ARG A 214 1.96 3.69 -11.54
C ARG A 214 2.67 2.75 -10.56
N VAL A 215 4.00 2.66 -10.63
CA VAL A 215 4.80 1.86 -9.68
C VAL A 215 4.73 2.45 -8.28
N THR A 216 4.74 3.77 -8.14
CA THR A 216 4.57 4.44 -6.84
C THR A 216 3.20 4.13 -6.22
N ASP A 217 2.14 4.09 -7.02
CA ASP A 217 0.82 3.71 -6.54
C ASP A 217 0.76 2.22 -6.15
N GLN A 218 1.47 1.34 -6.86
CA GLN A 218 1.64 -0.06 -6.44
C GLN A 218 2.35 -0.18 -5.09
N ILE A 219 3.45 0.56 -4.88
CA ILE A 219 4.18 0.59 -3.60
C ILE A 219 3.24 1.01 -2.46
N ARG A 220 2.46 2.07 -2.65
CA ARG A 220 1.49 2.55 -1.65
C ARG A 220 0.43 1.50 -1.32
N ARG A 221 -0.07 0.77 -2.32
CA ARG A 221 -1.05 -0.30 -2.11
C ARG A 221 -0.50 -1.45 -1.27
N GLU A 222 0.73 -1.89 -1.58
CA GLU A 222 1.39 -2.95 -0.80
C GLU A 222 1.77 -2.48 0.61
N ALA A 223 2.21 -1.23 0.75
CA ALA A 223 2.49 -0.64 2.07
C ALA A 223 1.23 -0.58 2.94
N PHE A 224 0.07 -0.23 2.34
CA PHE A 224 -1.20 -0.27 3.05
C PHE A 224 -1.59 -1.71 3.45
N LYS A 225 -1.40 -2.69 2.56
CA LYS A 225 -1.62 -4.12 2.85
C LYS A 225 -0.80 -4.56 4.06
N TYR A 226 0.50 -4.23 4.06
CA TYR A 226 1.41 -4.52 5.17
C TYR A 226 0.94 -3.90 6.49
N ARG A 227 0.66 -2.59 6.49
CA ARG A 227 0.22 -1.87 7.69
C ARG A 227 -1.07 -2.45 8.27
N GLN A 228 -2.03 -2.80 7.43
CA GLN A 228 -3.29 -3.41 7.83
C GLN A 228 -3.07 -4.81 8.41
N ALA A 229 -2.31 -5.67 7.72
CA ALA A 229 -2.01 -7.02 8.18
C ALA A 229 -1.25 -7.01 9.52
N ARG A 230 -0.27 -6.11 9.68
CA ARG A 230 0.47 -5.92 10.93
C ARG A 230 -0.42 -5.42 12.06
N ALA A 231 -1.33 -4.49 11.78
CA ALA A 231 -2.28 -4.00 12.79
C ALA A 231 -3.22 -5.13 13.26
N ALA A 232 -3.70 -5.97 12.33
CA ALA A 232 -4.50 -7.15 12.67
C ALA A 232 -3.69 -8.15 13.51
N LEU A 233 -2.44 -8.44 13.13
CA LEU A 233 -1.53 -9.30 13.88
C LEU A 233 -1.32 -8.80 15.32
N THR A 234 -1.09 -7.49 15.47
CA THR A 234 -0.90 -6.84 16.77
C THR A 234 -2.13 -6.96 17.66
N ARG A 235 -3.35 -6.90 17.10
CA ARG A 235 -4.60 -7.10 17.85
C ARG A 235 -4.85 -8.54 18.26
N LEU A 236 -4.31 -9.50 17.51
CA LEU A 236 -4.48 -10.93 17.77
C LEU A 236 -3.46 -11.42 18.81
N MET A 237 -2.17 -11.22 18.55
CA MET A 237 -1.07 -11.83 19.31
C MET A 237 -0.30 -10.82 20.20
N GLY A 238 -0.64 -9.52 20.10
CA GLY A 238 0.09 -8.45 20.77
C GLY A 238 1.28 -7.91 19.96
N PRO A 239 1.85 -6.76 20.36
CA PRO A 239 2.93 -6.09 19.63
C PRO A 239 4.28 -6.82 19.70
N GLN A 240 4.47 -7.68 20.70
CA GLN A 240 5.74 -8.37 20.97
C GLN A 240 5.93 -9.66 20.14
N HIS A 241 4.88 -10.15 19.47
CA HIS A 241 4.90 -11.46 18.83
C HIS A 241 5.93 -11.59 17.70
N ARG A 242 6.06 -10.53 16.89
CA ARG A 242 6.93 -10.46 15.72
C ARG A 242 7.68 -9.13 15.67
N PRO A 243 8.75 -8.98 16.48
CA PRO A 243 9.55 -7.75 16.49
C PRO A 243 10.32 -7.55 15.17
N ASP A 244 10.52 -8.61 14.39
CA ASP A 244 11.09 -8.58 13.05
C ASP A 244 10.20 -7.84 12.04
N LEU A 245 8.89 -7.80 12.27
CA LEU A 245 7.93 -7.03 11.47
C LEU A 245 7.83 -5.59 12.02
N ALA A 246 8.80 -4.75 11.63
CA ALA A 246 8.87 -3.36 12.05
C ALA A 246 7.70 -2.50 11.50
N THR A 247 7.40 -1.38 12.16
CA THR A 247 6.46 -0.37 11.63
C THR A 247 7.05 0.21 10.34
N LEU A 248 6.26 0.23 9.26
CA LEU A 248 6.68 0.77 7.97
C LEU A 248 6.28 2.25 7.85
N GLU A 249 7.25 3.15 7.83
CA GLU A 249 7.03 4.58 7.68
C GLU A 249 6.92 4.99 6.21
N ASP A 250 6.36 6.17 5.93
CA ASP A 250 6.34 6.69 4.55
C ASP A 250 7.74 7.10 4.06
N SER A 251 8.65 7.41 4.98
CA SER A 251 10.07 7.68 4.72
C SER A 251 10.78 6.46 4.12
N ASP A 252 10.41 5.25 4.54
CA ASP A 252 10.96 3.98 4.05
C ASP A 252 10.57 3.66 2.60
N LEU A 253 9.51 4.29 2.09
CA LEU A 253 8.99 4.09 0.73
C LEU A 253 9.70 4.97 -0.31
N ASN A 254 10.55 5.89 0.14
CA ASN A 254 11.23 6.84 -0.73
C ASN A 254 12.53 6.26 -1.28
N VAL A 255 12.68 6.31 -2.59
CA VAL A 255 13.92 5.94 -3.28
C VAL A 255 14.80 7.19 -3.29
N ARG A 256 15.92 7.18 -2.57
CA ARG A 256 16.88 8.30 -2.51
C ARG A 256 17.39 8.79 -3.88
N ALA A 257 17.30 7.97 -4.93
CA ALA A 257 17.61 8.36 -6.30
C ALA A 257 16.62 9.38 -6.90
N GLU A 258 15.60 9.82 -6.15
CA GLU A 258 14.73 10.94 -6.51
C GLU A 258 15.44 12.31 -6.46
N GLU A 259 16.70 12.39 -6.00
CA GLU A 259 17.54 13.58 -6.13
C GLU A 259 17.82 13.94 -7.62
N GLU A 260 16.86 14.68 -8.19
CA GLU A 260 17.05 16.00 -8.80
C GLU A 260 18.05 16.17 -9.96
N SER A 261 18.13 15.21 -10.89
CA SER A 261 18.69 15.52 -12.22
C SER A 261 17.88 16.65 -12.92
N ASP A 262 16.55 16.62 -12.79
CA ASP A 262 15.67 17.58 -13.48
C ASP A 262 15.59 18.95 -12.80
N ALA A 263 15.63 19.03 -11.45
CA ALA A 263 15.68 20.32 -10.76
C ALA A 263 17.03 21.01 -11.02
N GLY A 264 18.14 20.27 -10.94
CA GLY A 264 19.45 20.77 -11.34
C GLY A 264 19.52 21.20 -12.81
N ALA A 265 18.94 20.43 -13.73
CA ALA A 265 18.88 20.79 -15.15
C ALA A 265 17.99 22.01 -15.43
N ARG A 266 16.82 22.12 -14.78
CA ARG A 266 15.93 23.30 -14.85
C ARG A 266 16.62 24.55 -14.31
N LEU A 267 17.35 24.44 -13.21
CA LEU A 267 18.14 25.53 -12.65
C LEU A 267 19.29 25.95 -13.57
N ARG A 268 19.97 24.99 -14.22
CA ARG A 268 21.02 25.27 -15.22
C ARG A 268 20.45 25.96 -16.47
N LEU A 269 19.28 25.53 -16.94
CA LEU A 269 18.57 26.18 -18.05
C LEU A 269 18.11 27.59 -17.67
N GLY A 270 17.57 27.78 -16.47
CA GLY A 270 17.22 29.09 -15.94
C GLY A 270 18.42 30.03 -15.84
N ARG A 271 19.58 29.51 -15.39
CA ARG A 271 20.85 30.26 -15.33
C ARG A 271 21.34 30.67 -16.72
N ARG A 272 21.30 29.77 -17.72
CA ARG A 272 21.69 30.07 -19.11
C ARG A 272 20.74 31.08 -19.77
N ALA A 273 19.43 30.94 -19.56
CA ALA A 273 18.44 31.87 -20.08
C ALA A 273 18.62 33.29 -19.49
N TRP A 274 19.05 33.41 -18.23
CA TRP A 274 19.41 34.69 -17.63
C TRP A 274 20.69 35.28 -18.23
N GLN A 275 21.77 34.49 -18.35
CA GLN A 275 23.03 34.94 -18.98
C GLN A 275 22.78 35.48 -20.39
N GLN A 276 21.95 34.78 -21.17
CA GLN A 276 21.58 35.18 -22.53
C GLN A 276 20.72 36.47 -22.55
N ARG A 277 19.86 36.69 -21.56
CA ARG A 277 19.10 37.95 -21.41
C ARG A 277 19.99 39.14 -21.06
N VAL A 278 20.98 38.92 -20.21
CA VAL A 278 21.97 39.93 -19.80
C VAL A 278 22.89 40.29 -20.97
N GLU A 279 23.36 39.29 -21.74
CA GLU A 279 24.18 39.49 -22.93
C GLU A 279 23.42 40.21 -24.07
N CYS A 280 22.11 39.97 -24.22
CA CYS A 280 21.27 40.65 -25.21
C CYS A 280 20.75 42.03 -24.75
N GLY A 281 21.20 42.57 -23.61
CA GLY A 281 20.90 43.94 -23.19
C GLY A 281 19.43 44.25 -22.89
N ARG A 282 18.59 43.24 -22.57
CA ARG A 282 17.20 43.49 -22.15
C ARG A 282 17.15 43.84 -20.67
N GLU A 283 16.48 44.94 -20.32
CA GLU A 283 16.34 45.39 -18.92
C GLU A 283 15.76 44.27 -18.04
N VAL A 284 16.52 43.94 -16.99
CA VAL A 284 16.11 42.98 -15.96
C VAL A 284 15.45 43.77 -14.84
N VAL A 285 14.17 43.52 -14.61
CA VAL A 285 13.38 44.22 -13.57
C VAL A 285 14.08 44.10 -12.20
N PRO A 286 14.28 45.21 -11.45
CA PRO A 286 15.12 45.24 -10.25
C PRO A 286 14.70 44.26 -9.14
N GLU A 287 13.41 44.02 -8.98
CA GLU A 287 12.86 43.13 -7.94
C GLU A 287 13.27 41.66 -8.14
N ILE A 288 13.38 41.20 -9.39
CA ILE A 288 13.80 39.83 -9.73
C ILE A 288 15.32 39.67 -9.54
N ALA A 289 16.09 40.75 -9.75
CA ALA A 289 17.54 40.75 -9.55
C ALA A 289 17.95 40.64 -8.08
N ALA A 290 17.14 41.17 -7.16
CA ALA A 290 17.40 41.11 -5.72
C ALA A 290 17.22 39.70 -5.13
N GLY A 291 16.14 38.99 -5.51
CA GLY A 291 15.87 37.62 -5.05
C GLY A 291 16.92 36.60 -5.50
N LEU A 292 17.52 36.79 -6.68
CA LEU A 292 18.52 35.87 -7.25
C LEU A 292 19.98 36.20 -6.85
N LYS A 293 20.32 37.48 -6.58
CA LYS A 293 21.61 37.84 -5.97
C LYS A 293 21.77 37.31 -4.55
N ALA A 294 20.68 37.28 -3.77
CA ALA A 294 20.65 36.64 -2.46
C ALA A 294 20.99 35.14 -2.55
N TYR A 295 20.58 34.47 -3.65
CA TYR A 295 20.84 33.05 -3.87
C TYR A 295 22.27 32.76 -4.38
N ALA A 296 22.83 33.60 -5.24
CA ALA A 296 24.19 33.43 -5.78
C ALA A 296 25.31 33.57 -4.73
N LYS A 297 25.01 34.18 -3.57
CA LYS A 297 25.96 34.42 -2.47
C LYS A 297 25.89 33.37 -1.35
N ALA A 298 24.95 32.41 -1.41
CA ALA A 298 24.77 31.38 -0.38
C ALA A 298 25.62 30.13 -0.68
N PRO A 299 26.62 29.79 0.16
CA PRO A 299 27.34 28.54 0.06
C PRO A 299 26.52 27.41 0.70
N GLY A 300 26.05 26.46 -0.12
CA GLY A 300 25.26 25.31 0.36
C GLY A 300 23.77 25.66 0.52
N GLY A 301 22.91 24.81 -0.05
CA GLY A 301 21.49 25.07 -0.21
C GLY A 301 20.71 25.31 1.08
N GLY A 302 19.61 26.05 0.94
CA GLY A 302 18.57 26.16 1.95
C GLY A 302 18.13 27.58 2.23
N THR A 303 17.24 28.13 1.40
CA THR A 303 16.11 28.90 1.94
C THR A 303 14.99 28.95 0.92
N GLN A 304 13.78 28.77 1.45
CA GLN A 304 12.51 28.69 0.78
C GLN A 304 12.18 30.04 0.15
N VAL A 305 12.50 30.22 -1.13
CA VAL A 305 12.07 31.42 -1.88
C VAL A 305 10.67 31.13 -2.44
N ASP A 306 9.72 31.97 -2.04
CA ASP A 306 8.32 31.87 -2.44
C ASP A 306 8.18 31.84 -3.97
N SER A 307 7.67 30.72 -4.49
CA SER A 307 7.49 30.46 -5.92
C SER A 307 6.60 31.48 -6.63
N ARG A 308 5.86 32.32 -5.89
CA ARG A 308 5.00 33.37 -6.43
C ARG A 308 5.78 34.54 -7.03
N ALA A 309 7.04 34.75 -6.64
CA ALA A 309 7.86 35.87 -7.13
C ALA A 309 8.49 35.62 -8.52
N LEU A 310 8.44 34.39 -9.06
CA LEU A 310 9.08 34.02 -10.34
C LEU A 310 8.11 33.97 -11.53
N CYS A 311 6.81 33.96 -11.28
CA CYS A 311 5.78 34.06 -12.31
C CYS A 311 5.15 35.43 -12.21
N GLY A 312 5.64 36.39 -13.01
CA GLY A 312 4.98 37.70 -13.15
C GLY A 312 3.50 37.49 -13.45
N GLY A 313 2.64 38.06 -12.60
CA GLY A 313 1.21 38.13 -12.83
C GLY A 313 0.95 38.77 -14.18
N VAL A 314 0.24 38.05 -15.03
CA VAL A 314 -0.47 38.63 -16.16
C VAL A 314 -1.91 38.75 -15.68
N ASP A 315 -2.39 39.98 -15.54
CA ASP A 315 -3.81 40.29 -15.38
C ASP A 315 -4.62 39.74 -16.57
#